data_AF-A0A7V5Y5W2-F1
#
_entry.id   AF-A0A7V5Y5W2-F1
#
_cell.length_a   1.000
_cell.length_b   1.000
_cell.length_c   1.000
_cell.angle_alpha   90.00
_cell.angle_beta   90.00
_cell.angle_gamma   90.00
#
_symmetry.space_group_name_H-M   'P 1'
#
loop_
_entity.id
_entity.type
_entity.pdbx_description
1 polymer ?
#
loop_
_entity_poly.entity_id
_entity_poly.type
_entity_poly.pdbx_seq_one_letter_code
_entity_poly.pdbx_strand_id
1 'polypeptide(L)'
;YTPCRKANGKDYTISSLQIRRWLVQIGLGYTPAAQKSVPACILRAPRECVVAFLQGLFDTDGYVSTKYGNVSFTTASERLAREVHILLLNFGIFACLRTKHIRGNPYYEVAIYGEDAIRFHQVIGFRSYRKFRELIAYCHENGIPCEELELLADRAYHYDPIVRIEHGQAEVYDLCVEPSHHYIAHGFVSHNSTYIRQNALITLMAHIGSFVPADRAEIGLVDRIFTRVGARDELATGQSTFMVEMIEAANILNNASPRSLVILDEIGRGTSTYDGLAIAWAVAEYLHAIGCKVLFATHYHYLNELANRLEGVANFRVAVKEQGDRIIWLHKVLPGGTDRSYGIQVARMAGVPPEVIERAEQILREFERRGVQASLAPPTEESPAIRTKKLQLTLFEAEEHPLLEELRQLDPATLTPVEALMKLDEWKRRWGKGKA
;
A
#
# COMPACT_ATOMS: atom_id res chain seq x y z
N TYR A 1 -45.68 -10.63 6.08
CA TYR A 1 -45.02 -9.47 6.70
C TYR A 1 -44.30 -8.69 5.62
N THR A 2 -44.94 -7.65 5.09
CA THR A 2 -44.29 -6.67 4.22
C THR A 2 -43.48 -5.76 5.15
N PRO A 3 -42.14 -5.81 5.15
CA PRO A 3 -41.37 -4.98 6.06
C PRO A 3 -41.56 -3.51 5.67
N CYS A 4 -41.86 -2.65 6.64
CA CYS A 4 -41.81 -1.20 6.45
C CYS A 4 -40.40 -0.83 5.96
N ARG A 5 -40.25 -0.64 4.65
CA ARG A 5 -39.04 -0.09 4.05
C ARG A 5 -38.91 1.37 4.49
N LYS A 6 -37.72 1.79 4.91
CA LYS A 6 -37.41 3.22 5.07
C LYS A 6 -37.67 3.90 3.72
N ALA A 7 -38.43 4.99 3.72
CA ALA A 7 -38.97 5.63 2.50
C ALA A 7 -37.90 6.04 1.46
N ASN A 8 -36.62 6.16 1.87
CA ASN A 8 -35.51 6.62 1.02
C ASN A 8 -34.37 5.58 0.86
N GLY A 9 -34.62 4.30 1.13
CA GLY A 9 -33.60 3.25 0.94
C GLY A 9 -33.39 2.89 -0.53
N LYS A 10 -32.15 2.90 -1.01
CA LYS A 10 -31.79 2.28 -2.30
C LYS A 10 -31.40 0.82 -2.05
N ASP A 11 -32.13 -0.11 -2.67
CA ASP A 11 -31.85 -1.53 -2.58
C ASP A 11 -30.89 -1.95 -3.71
N TYR A 12 -29.72 -2.46 -3.34
CA TYR A 12 -28.80 -3.09 -4.29
C TYR A 12 -29.02 -4.61 -4.26
N THR A 13 -29.24 -5.21 -5.43
CA THR A 13 -29.50 -6.65 -5.55
C THR A 13 -28.33 -7.34 -6.23
N ILE A 14 -27.69 -8.28 -5.53
CA ILE A 14 -26.66 -9.15 -6.09
C ILE A 14 -27.34 -10.47 -6.51
N SER A 15 -27.44 -10.71 -7.82
CA SER A 15 -28.11 -11.90 -8.40
C SER A 15 -27.19 -13.13 -8.53
N SER A 16 -25.89 -12.99 -8.25
CA SER A 16 -24.95 -14.12 -8.33
C SER A 16 -25.22 -15.16 -7.24
N LEU A 17 -25.55 -16.38 -7.66
CA LEU A 17 -25.75 -17.52 -6.77
C LEU A 17 -24.48 -17.88 -5.99
N GLN A 18 -23.31 -17.76 -6.61
CA GLN A 18 -22.02 -18.03 -5.97
C GLN A 18 -21.73 -17.01 -4.86
N ILE A 19 -21.91 -15.71 -5.15
CA ILE A 19 -21.73 -14.66 -4.14
C ILE A 19 -22.74 -14.83 -3.01
N ARG A 20 -24.00 -15.13 -3.33
CA ARG A 20 -25.01 -15.39 -2.30
C ARG A 20 -24.64 -16.57 -1.40
N ARG A 21 -24.16 -17.68 -1.97
CA ARG A 21 -23.70 -18.85 -1.20
C ARG A 21 -22.52 -18.50 -0.31
N TRP A 22 -21.54 -17.76 -0.84
CA TRP A 22 -20.39 -17.30 -0.08
C TRP A 22 -20.78 -16.35 1.06
N LEU A 23 -21.64 -15.34 0.79
CA LEU A 23 -22.18 -14.42 1.80
C LEU A 23 -22.89 -15.19 2.91
N VAL A 24 -23.71 -16.18 2.58
CA VAL A 24 -24.37 -17.06 3.57
C VAL A 24 -23.35 -17.84 4.39
N GLN A 25 -22.30 -18.39 3.77
CA GLN A 25 -21.24 -19.12 4.47
C GLN A 25 -20.47 -18.25 5.47
N ILE A 26 -20.26 -16.97 5.16
CA ILE A 26 -19.63 -16.01 6.09
C ILE A 26 -20.64 -15.33 7.04
N GLY A 27 -21.90 -15.77 7.04
CA GLY A 27 -22.93 -15.31 7.97
C GLY A 27 -23.65 -14.01 7.58
N LEU A 28 -23.47 -13.53 6.36
CA LEU A 28 -24.13 -12.35 5.77
C LEU A 28 -25.41 -12.71 5.00
N GLY A 29 -26.06 -13.81 5.36
CA GLY A 29 -27.40 -14.16 4.86
C GLY A 29 -28.48 -13.21 5.40
N TYR A 30 -29.65 -13.17 4.75
CA TYR A 30 -30.79 -12.44 5.28
C TYR A 30 -31.29 -13.11 6.56
N THR A 31 -31.15 -12.41 7.68
CA THR A 31 -31.59 -12.87 9.01
C THR A 31 -32.22 -11.70 9.77
N PRO A 32 -33.44 -11.84 10.31
CA PRO A 32 -34.05 -10.82 11.17
C PRO A 32 -33.14 -10.47 12.36
N ALA A 33 -33.21 -9.23 12.84
CA ALA A 33 -32.34 -8.75 13.92
C ALA A 33 -32.36 -9.65 15.18
N ALA A 34 -33.54 -10.17 15.56
CA ALA A 34 -33.72 -11.05 16.71
C ALA A 34 -33.16 -12.48 16.51
N GLN A 35 -32.87 -12.87 15.27
CA GLN A 35 -32.35 -14.20 14.92
C GLN A 35 -30.86 -14.18 14.54
N LYS A 36 -30.21 -13.01 14.57
CA LYS A 36 -28.78 -12.89 14.28
C LYS A 36 -27.96 -13.73 15.24
N SER A 37 -26.83 -14.25 14.77
CA SER A 37 -25.86 -15.00 15.57
C SER A 37 -24.46 -14.66 15.09
N VAL A 38 -23.44 -14.96 15.89
CA VAL A 38 -22.06 -14.95 15.45
C VAL A 38 -21.91 -16.01 14.34
N PRO A 39 -21.29 -15.67 13.20
CA PRO A 39 -21.07 -16.64 12.13
C PRO A 39 -20.22 -17.83 12.62
N ALA A 40 -20.57 -19.05 12.19
CA ALA A 40 -19.86 -20.26 12.62
C ALA A 40 -18.37 -20.25 12.24
N CYS A 41 -18.00 -19.57 11.14
CA CYS A 41 -16.62 -19.38 10.75
C CYS A 41 -15.84 -18.54 11.76
N ILE A 42 -16.46 -17.52 12.38
CA ILE A 42 -15.84 -16.68 13.41
C ILE A 42 -15.64 -17.46 14.70
N LEU A 43 -16.62 -18.28 15.11
CA LEU A 43 -16.52 -19.13 16.31
C LEU A 43 -15.35 -20.14 16.25
N ARG A 44 -14.86 -20.45 15.04
CA ARG A 44 -13.75 -21.37 14.78
C ARG A 44 -12.49 -20.67 14.27
N ALA A 45 -12.51 -19.34 14.16
CA ALA A 45 -11.43 -18.59 13.56
C ALA A 45 -10.25 -18.43 14.54
N PRO A 46 -9.03 -18.17 14.02
CA PRO A 46 -7.90 -17.71 14.82
C PRO A 46 -8.25 -16.48 15.65
N ARG A 47 -7.53 -16.29 16.78
CA ARG A 47 -7.80 -15.21 17.73
C ARG A 47 -7.82 -13.83 17.07
N GLU A 48 -6.95 -13.56 16.10
CA GLU A 48 -6.88 -12.25 15.44
C GLU A 48 -8.16 -11.94 14.65
N CYS A 49 -8.75 -12.95 14.00
CA CYS A 49 -10.00 -12.79 13.26
C CYS A 49 -11.19 -12.53 14.19
N VAL A 50 -11.22 -13.19 15.36
CA VAL A 50 -12.26 -12.96 16.37
C VAL A 50 -12.13 -11.55 16.95
N VAL A 51 -10.92 -11.07 17.23
CA VAL A 51 -10.66 -9.68 17.64
C VAL A 51 -11.20 -8.70 16.60
N ALA A 52 -10.85 -8.89 15.32
CA ALA A 52 -11.33 -8.03 14.24
C ALA A 52 -12.87 -8.00 14.14
N PHE A 53 -13.52 -9.15 14.34
CA PHE A 53 -14.98 -9.23 14.38
C PHE A 53 -15.57 -8.47 15.57
N LEU A 54 -15.04 -8.67 16.78
CA LEU A 54 -15.53 -7.98 17.98
C LEU A 54 -15.30 -6.46 17.88
N GLN A 55 -14.14 -6.02 17.39
CA GLN A 55 -13.89 -4.61 17.09
C GLN A 55 -14.97 -4.03 16.18
N GLY A 56 -15.22 -4.65 15.03
CA GLY A 56 -16.24 -4.17 14.08
C GLY A 56 -17.64 -4.15 14.68
N LEU A 57 -18.00 -5.16 15.48
CA LEU A 57 -19.29 -5.24 16.16
C LEU A 57 -19.46 -4.13 17.20
N PHE A 58 -18.45 -3.90 18.04
CA PHE A 58 -18.49 -2.87 19.08
C PHE A 58 -18.32 -1.45 18.50
N ASP A 59 -17.65 -1.28 17.37
CA ASP A 59 -17.54 0.00 16.65
C ASP A 59 -18.88 0.41 16.02
N THR A 60 -19.68 -0.54 15.57
CA THR A 60 -20.96 -0.28 14.90
C THR A 60 -22.12 -0.21 15.90
N ASP A 61 -22.36 -1.29 16.64
CA ASP A 61 -23.54 -1.46 17.50
C ASP A 61 -23.21 -1.27 19.00
N GLY A 62 -21.92 -1.12 19.36
CA GLY A 62 -21.50 -0.84 20.73
C GLY A 62 -21.51 0.65 21.08
N TYR A 63 -21.40 0.96 22.37
CA TYR A 63 -21.19 2.30 22.89
C TYR A 63 -20.27 2.28 24.12
N VAL A 64 -19.61 3.42 24.37
CA VAL A 64 -18.81 3.67 25.57
C VAL A 64 -19.53 4.73 26.38
N SER A 65 -19.65 4.54 27.69
CA SER A 65 -20.25 5.54 28.58
C SER A 65 -19.21 6.06 29.56
N THR A 66 -18.88 7.35 29.42
CA THR A 66 -17.95 8.05 30.31
C THR A 66 -18.47 8.18 31.74
N LYS A 67 -19.78 8.10 31.96
CA LYS A 67 -20.34 8.20 33.32
C LYS A 67 -20.01 7.00 34.21
N TYR A 68 -19.81 5.82 33.61
CA TYR A 68 -19.67 4.54 34.34
C TYR A 68 -18.50 3.69 33.84
N GLY A 69 -17.74 4.19 32.85
CA GLY A 69 -16.59 3.51 32.28
C GLY A 69 -16.86 2.22 31.55
N ASN A 70 -18.11 2.01 31.16
CA ASN A 70 -18.53 0.73 30.64
C ASN A 70 -18.53 0.73 29.12
N VAL A 71 -17.99 -0.35 28.57
CA VAL A 71 -18.13 -0.70 27.16
C VAL A 71 -19.36 -1.59 27.06
N SER A 72 -20.30 -1.28 26.18
CA SER A 72 -21.55 -2.03 26.10
C SER A 72 -22.01 -2.23 24.67
N PHE A 73 -22.59 -3.40 24.42
CA PHE A 73 -23.18 -3.80 23.15
C PHE A 73 -24.60 -4.26 23.41
N THR A 74 -25.58 -3.77 22.66
CA THR A 74 -26.99 -4.14 22.82
C THR A 74 -27.56 -4.69 21.51
N THR A 75 -28.27 -5.81 21.59
CA THR A 75 -28.87 -6.46 20.42
C THR A 75 -30.28 -6.99 20.73
N ALA A 76 -31.11 -7.12 19.69
CA ALA A 76 -32.40 -7.80 19.77
C ALA A 76 -32.28 -9.34 19.80
N SER A 77 -31.10 -9.89 19.51
CA SER A 77 -30.86 -11.34 19.51
C SER A 77 -30.19 -11.80 20.80
N GLU A 78 -30.91 -12.62 21.57
CA GLU A 78 -30.35 -13.28 22.75
C GLU A 78 -29.15 -14.15 22.41
N ARG A 79 -29.25 -14.88 21.30
CA ARG A 79 -28.22 -15.80 20.83
C ARG A 79 -26.94 -15.04 20.52
N LEU A 80 -27.03 -13.94 19.78
CA LEU A 80 -25.86 -13.12 19.46
C LEU A 80 -25.22 -12.56 20.74
N ALA A 81 -26.03 -12.07 21.70
CA ALA A 81 -25.51 -11.55 22.95
C ALA A 81 -24.77 -12.62 23.76
N ARG A 82 -25.32 -13.84 23.84
CA ARG A 82 -24.67 -14.98 24.51
C ARG A 82 -23.38 -15.41 23.83
N GLU A 83 -23.37 -15.50 22.50
CA GLU A 83 -22.19 -15.88 21.73
C GLU A 83 -21.08 -14.82 21.84
N VAL A 84 -21.42 -13.52 21.79
CA VAL A 84 -20.47 -12.43 22.04
C VAL A 84 -19.92 -12.50 23.46
N HIS A 85 -20.76 -12.76 24.46
CA HIS A 85 -20.32 -12.96 25.84
C HIS A 85 -19.32 -14.13 25.98
N ILE A 86 -19.57 -15.25 25.31
CA ILE A 86 -18.63 -16.39 25.28
C ILE A 86 -17.30 -16.01 24.61
N LEU A 87 -17.35 -15.26 23.50
CA LEU A 87 -16.14 -14.79 22.83
C LEU A 87 -15.30 -13.90 23.76
N LEU A 88 -15.93 -12.98 24.50
CA LEU A 88 -15.25 -12.13 25.47
C LEU A 88 -14.60 -12.95 26.60
N LEU A 89 -15.29 -13.96 27.13
CA LEU A 89 -14.74 -14.86 28.13
C LEU A 89 -13.49 -15.61 27.65
N ASN A 90 -13.43 -15.97 26.35
CA ASN A 90 -12.25 -16.61 25.75
C ASN A 90 -11.01 -15.69 25.71
N PHE A 91 -11.21 -14.37 25.82
CA PHE A 91 -10.15 -13.37 25.99
C PHE A 91 -9.92 -12.98 27.46
N GLY A 92 -10.58 -13.66 28.40
CA GLY A 92 -10.51 -13.34 29.82
C GLY A 92 -11.21 -12.04 30.19
N ILE A 93 -12.17 -11.58 29.37
CA ILE A 93 -12.95 -10.37 29.60
C ILE A 93 -14.32 -10.78 30.16
N PHE A 94 -14.57 -10.45 31.41
CA PHE A 94 -15.83 -10.75 32.07
C PHE A 94 -16.86 -9.64 31.80
N ALA A 95 -17.97 -10.00 31.15
CA ALA A 95 -19.05 -9.08 30.85
C ALA A 95 -20.33 -9.50 31.55
N CYS A 96 -21.15 -8.53 31.94
CA CYS A 96 -22.49 -8.77 32.44
C CYS A 96 -23.49 -8.84 31.29
N LEU A 97 -24.20 -9.96 31.16
CA LEU A 97 -25.35 -10.07 30.27
C LEU A 97 -26.63 -9.62 30.99
N ARG A 98 -27.29 -8.58 30.47
CA ARG A 98 -28.52 -8.00 31.04
C ARG A 98 -29.64 -8.03 30.01
N THR A 99 -30.88 -8.15 30.48
CA THR A 99 -32.07 -8.01 29.64
C THR A 99 -32.71 -6.66 29.90
N LYS A 100 -32.87 -5.85 28.86
CA LYS A 100 -33.56 -4.56 28.84
C LYS A 100 -34.86 -4.70 28.07
N HIS A 101 -35.91 -4.00 28.50
CA HIS A 101 -37.17 -3.96 27.77
C HIS A 101 -37.32 -2.58 27.11
N ILE A 102 -37.33 -2.54 25.78
CA ILE A 102 -37.48 -1.30 25.01
C ILE A 102 -38.81 -1.40 24.26
N ARG A 103 -39.76 -0.52 24.61
CA ARG A 103 -41.12 -0.52 24.02
C ARG A 103 -41.79 -1.89 24.09
N GLY A 104 -41.62 -2.61 25.21
CA GLY A 104 -42.19 -3.94 25.46
C GLY A 104 -41.43 -5.12 24.84
N ASN A 105 -40.41 -4.88 24.00
CA ASN A 105 -39.61 -5.94 23.41
C ASN A 105 -38.31 -6.19 24.21
N PRO A 106 -37.88 -7.46 24.39
CA PRO A 106 -36.62 -7.77 25.06
C PRO A 106 -35.43 -7.43 24.15
N TYR A 107 -34.45 -6.77 24.74
CA TYR A 107 -33.13 -6.50 24.20
C TYR A 107 -32.08 -7.00 25.19
N TYR A 108 -30.96 -7.45 24.66
CA TYR A 108 -29.92 -8.11 25.44
C TYR A 108 -28.65 -7.26 25.36
N GLU A 109 -28.20 -6.81 26.51
CA GLU A 109 -27.00 -5.98 26.67
C GLU A 109 -25.86 -6.83 27.21
N VAL A 110 -24.72 -6.78 26.54
CA VAL A 110 -23.42 -7.26 27.03
C VAL A 110 -22.65 -6.03 27.51
N ALA A 111 -22.48 -5.89 28.81
CA ALA A 111 -21.85 -4.73 29.42
C ALA A 111 -20.59 -5.11 30.20
N ILE A 112 -19.48 -4.47 29.86
CA ILE A 112 -18.14 -4.69 30.41
C ILE A 112 -17.83 -3.49 31.31
N TYR A 113 -17.41 -3.74 32.54
CA TYR A 113 -17.18 -2.71 33.55
C TYR A 113 -15.78 -2.84 34.15
N GLY A 114 -15.29 -1.76 34.78
CA GLY A 114 -14.09 -1.80 35.62
C GLY A 114 -12.85 -2.30 34.88
N GLU A 115 -12.07 -3.18 35.53
CA GLU A 115 -10.82 -3.73 34.98
C GLU A 115 -11.02 -4.50 33.67
N ASP A 116 -12.16 -5.17 33.50
CA ASP A 116 -12.47 -5.89 32.27
C ASP A 116 -12.71 -4.94 31.09
N ALA A 117 -13.15 -3.70 31.33
CA ALA A 117 -13.27 -2.69 30.28
C ALA A 117 -11.88 -2.22 29.81
N ILE A 118 -10.92 -2.14 30.72
CA ILE A 118 -9.50 -1.86 30.42
C ILE A 118 -8.89 -3.04 29.65
N ARG A 119 -9.13 -4.29 30.10
CA ARG A 119 -8.67 -5.49 29.39
C ARG A 119 -9.29 -5.61 28.01
N PHE A 120 -10.59 -5.30 27.87
CA PHE A 120 -11.25 -5.22 26.56
C PHE A 120 -10.49 -4.28 25.64
N HIS A 121 -10.06 -3.12 26.14
CA HIS A 121 -9.28 -2.20 25.36
C HIS A 121 -7.91 -2.76 24.93
N GLN A 122 -7.14 -3.33 25.87
CA GLN A 122 -5.80 -3.85 25.60
C GLN A 122 -5.81 -5.02 24.60
N VAL A 123 -6.82 -5.89 24.69
CA VAL A 123 -6.87 -7.14 23.93
C VAL A 123 -7.69 -7.02 22.65
N ILE A 124 -8.81 -6.27 22.69
CA ILE A 124 -9.73 -6.12 21.56
C ILE A 124 -9.67 -4.68 21.02
N GLY A 125 -9.91 -3.69 21.86
CA GLY A 125 -9.90 -2.28 21.49
C GLY A 125 -11.05 -1.87 20.55
N PHE A 126 -10.95 -0.64 20.04
CA PHE A 126 -11.86 -0.07 19.05
C PHE A 126 -11.05 0.35 17.83
N ARG A 127 -11.64 0.25 16.63
CA ARG A 127 -11.08 0.95 15.44
C ARG A 127 -11.65 2.36 15.34
N SER A 128 -12.80 2.63 15.96
CA SER A 128 -13.37 3.97 16.06
C SER A 128 -12.58 4.82 17.06
N TYR A 129 -11.84 5.80 16.55
CA TYR A 129 -11.01 6.70 17.36
C TYR A 129 -11.83 7.58 18.33
N ARG A 130 -13.10 7.85 18.01
CA ARG A 130 -14.04 8.54 18.91
C ARG A 130 -14.28 7.74 20.19
N LYS A 131 -14.60 6.44 20.07
CA LYS A 131 -14.85 5.55 21.22
C LYS A 131 -13.57 5.32 22.03
N PHE A 132 -12.43 5.31 21.35
CA PHE A 132 -11.11 5.25 21.95
C PHE A 132 -10.85 6.45 22.88
N ARG A 133 -11.12 7.69 22.42
CA ARG A 133 -10.96 8.92 23.23
C ARG A 133 -11.97 9.05 24.37
N GLU A 134 -13.22 8.64 24.16
CA GLU A 134 -14.24 8.63 25.22
C GLU A 134 -13.82 7.74 26.41
N LEU A 135 -13.15 6.61 26.15
CA LEU A 135 -12.67 5.72 27.21
C LEU A 135 -11.45 6.27 27.96
N ILE A 136 -10.51 6.91 27.27
CA ILE A 136 -9.35 7.57 27.90
C ILE A 136 -9.82 8.69 28.83
N ALA A 137 -10.79 9.49 28.39
CA ALA A 137 -11.40 10.53 29.23
C ALA A 137 -11.98 9.94 30.53
N TYR A 138 -12.67 8.80 30.45
CA TYR A 138 -13.15 8.09 31.64
C TYR A 138 -12.01 7.66 32.57
N CYS A 139 -10.93 7.09 32.04
CA CYS A 139 -9.79 6.65 32.84
C CYS A 139 -9.16 7.81 33.62
N HIS A 140 -8.95 8.96 32.97
CA HIS A 140 -8.46 10.18 33.62
C HIS A 140 -9.42 10.71 34.69
N GLU A 141 -10.72 10.80 34.39
CA GLU A 141 -11.75 11.28 35.33
C GLU A 141 -11.83 10.42 36.59
N ASN A 142 -11.43 9.15 36.51
CA ASN A 142 -11.55 8.19 37.61
C ASN A 142 -10.19 7.76 38.20
N GLY A 143 -9.09 8.43 37.84
CA GLY A 143 -7.75 8.15 38.36
C GLY A 143 -7.24 6.74 38.03
N ILE A 144 -7.74 6.14 36.95
CA ILE A 144 -7.35 4.81 36.49
C ILE A 144 -6.07 4.98 35.64
N PRO A 145 -4.96 4.31 35.98
CA PRO A 145 -3.74 4.36 35.18
C PRO A 145 -4.01 3.89 33.74
N CYS A 146 -3.79 4.79 32.78
CA CYS A 146 -4.03 4.54 31.36
C CYS A 146 -2.82 4.88 30.49
N GLU A 147 -1.59 4.87 31.03
CA GLU A 147 -0.36 5.21 30.28
C GLU A 147 -0.18 4.36 29.01
N GLU A 148 -0.55 3.07 29.04
CA GLU A 148 -0.49 2.17 27.88
C GLU A 148 -1.59 2.50 26.84
N LEU A 149 -2.77 2.90 27.30
CA LEU A 149 -3.89 3.39 26.51
C LEU A 149 -3.55 4.73 25.82
N GLU A 150 -2.89 5.63 26.55
CA GLU A 150 -2.35 6.90 26.06
C GLU A 150 -1.26 6.66 25.03
N LEU A 151 -0.31 5.76 25.29
CA LEU A 151 0.73 5.34 24.34
C LEU A 151 0.15 4.77 23.05
N LEU A 152 -0.95 4.02 23.11
CA LEU A 152 -1.64 3.49 21.94
C LEU A 152 -2.47 4.59 21.22
N ALA A 153 -3.01 5.56 21.95
CA ALA A 153 -3.66 6.76 21.38
C ALA A 153 -2.67 7.66 20.65
N ASP A 154 -1.48 7.82 21.23
CA ASP A 154 -0.39 8.68 20.79
C ASP A 154 0.43 8.05 19.65
N ARG A 155 0.43 6.71 19.54
CA ARG A 155 0.98 5.99 18.37
C ARG A 155 0.10 6.09 17.12
N ALA A 156 -1.05 6.74 17.19
CA ALA A 156 -1.91 6.99 16.03
C ALA A 156 -1.31 8.07 15.11
N TYR A 157 -1.41 7.81 13.80
CA TYR A 157 -1.19 8.78 12.73
C TYR A 157 -1.76 10.16 13.10
N HIS A 158 -0.88 11.17 13.20
CA HIS A 158 -1.21 12.50 13.68
C HIS A 158 -2.43 13.11 12.97
N TYR A 159 -3.42 13.55 13.75
CA TYR A 159 -4.28 14.68 13.42
C TYR A 159 -4.13 15.70 14.55
N ASP A 160 -3.65 16.89 14.23
CA ASP A 160 -3.50 18.00 15.19
C ASP A 160 -4.88 18.52 15.63
N PRO A 161 -5.05 18.91 16.91
CA PRO A 161 -6.30 19.46 17.39
C PRO A 161 -6.53 20.88 16.83
N ILE A 162 -7.76 21.14 16.39
CA ILE A 162 -8.20 22.50 16.03
C ILE A 162 -8.37 23.32 17.32
N VAL A 163 -7.44 24.26 17.54
CA VAL A 163 -7.41 25.16 18.71
C VAL A 163 -8.48 26.25 18.62
N ARG A 164 -8.90 26.64 17.41
CA ARG A 164 -9.95 27.63 17.15
C ARG A 164 -10.46 27.49 15.71
N ILE A 165 -11.76 27.68 15.49
CA ILE A 165 -12.35 27.78 14.14
C ILE A 165 -12.69 29.25 13.91
N GLU A 166 -12.05 29.87 12.92
CA GLU A 166 -12.35 31.21 12.44
C GLU A 166 -12.85 31.11 10.99
N HIS A 167 -13.85 31.91 10.63
CA HIS A 167 -14.27 31.99 9.22
C HIS A 167 -13.22 32.78 8.42
N GLY A 168 -12.49 32.08 7.56
CA GLY A 168 -11.53 32.65 6.61
C GLY A 168 -11.26 31.69 5.47
N GLN A 169 -10.66 32.19 4.38
CA GLN A 169 -10.10 31.36 3.32
C GLN A 169 -8.59 31.21 3.58
N ALA A 170 -8.12 29.97 3.60
CA ALA A 170 -6.71 29.62 3.69
C ALA A 170 -6.38 28.61 2.59
N GLU A 171 -5.15 28.64 2.07
CA GLU A 171 -4.67 27.55 1.22
C GLU A 171 -4.53 26.29 2.07
N VAL A 172 -5.37 25.31 1.76
CA VAL A 172 -5.31 23.95 2.30
C VAL A 172 -4.95 23.01 1.16
N TYR A 173 -4.04 22.07 1.44
CA TYR A 173 -3.59 21.09 0.46
C TYR A 173 -4.34 19.78 0.68
N ASP A 174 -5.43 19.59 -0.07
CA ASP A 174 -6.14 18.33 -0.20
C ASP A 174 -5.41 17.42 -1.21
N LEU A 175 -5.34 16.12 -0.92
CA LEU A 175 -4.99 15.11 -1.92
C LEU A 175 -6.29 14.75 -2.68
N CYS A 176 -6.68 15.64 -3.59
CA CYS A 176 -7.78 15.40 -4.51
C CYS A 176 -7.23 14.76 -5.79
N VAL A 177 -7.56 13.50 -6.05
CA VAL A 177 -7.30 12.90 -7.36
C VAL A 177 -8.36 13.46 -8.31
N GLU A 178 -8.02 14.55 -8.99
CA GLU A 178 -8.81 15.11 -10.09
C GLU A 178 -9.24 13.99 -11.06
N PRO A 179 -10.42 14.04 -11.68
CA PRO A 179 -10.98 12.94 -12.46
C PRO A 179 -10.05 12.32 -13.52
N SER A 180 -9.08 13.10 -14.01
CA SER A 180 -8.10 12.76 -15.04
C SER A 180 -6.68 12.41 -14.54
N HIS A 181 -6.43 12.35 -13.23
CA HIS A 181 -5.06 12.27 -12.69
C HIS A 181 -4.64 10.88 -12.12
N HIS A 182 -3.34 10.53 -12.25
CA HIS A 182 -2.69 9.30 -11.77
C HIS A 182 -1.50 9.63 -10.86
N TYR A 183 -1.25 8.81 -9.83
CA TYR A 183 -0.16 9.06 -8.88
C TYR A 183 0.85 7.90 -8.77
N ILE A 184 2.15 8.22 -8.82
CA ILE A 184 3.28 7.29 -8.64
C ILE A 184 4.01 7.56 -7.32
N ALA A 185 4.34 6.51 -6.51
CA ALA A 185 5.07 6.66 -5.24
C ALA A 185 6.24 5.66 -5.05
N HIS A 186 7.35 6.11 -4.42
CA HIS A 186 8.61 5.34 -4.34
C HIS A 186 9.09 4.96 -2.91
N GLY A 187 9.51 3.69 -2.68
CA GLY A 187 10.53 3.28 -1.66
C GLY A 187 10.11 2.58 -0.33
N PHE A 188 10.44 1.28 -0.12
CA PHE A 188 10.10 0.38 1.04
C PHE A 188 10.93 0.60 2.34
N VAL A 189 10.57 0.21 3.58
CA VAL A 189 9.71 -0.83 4.22
C VAL A 189 8.19 -0.68 3.98
N SER A 190 7.39 -1.77 4.00
CA SER A 190 5.98 -1.80 3.55
C SER A 190 4.98 -1.05 4.45
N HIS A 191 5.06 0.28 4.42
CA HIS A 191 4.03 1.23 4.84
C HIS A 191 3.38 1.94 3.63
N ASN A 192 3.99 1.88 2.43
CA ASN A 192 3.45 2.43 1.18
C ASN A 192 2.27 1.62 0.63
N SER A 193 2.35 0.28 0.72
CA SER A 193 1.23 -0.60 0.43
C SER A 193 0.02 -0.27 1.32
N THR A 194 0.23 0.35 2.50
CA THR A 194 -0.87 0.81 3.36
C THR A 194 -1.66 1.94 2.73
N TYR A 195 -1.02 2.95 2.12
CA TYR A 195 -1.71 4.07 1.47
C TYR A 195 -2.51 3.61 0.24
N ILE A 196 -1.89 2.82 -0.63
CA ILE A 196 -2.57 2.35 -1.85
C ILE A 196 -3.69 1.35 -1.51
N ARG A 197 -3.48 0.44 -0.54
CA ARG A 197 -4.54 -0.46 -0.04
C ARG A 197 -5.65 0.31 0.68
N GLN A 198 -5.31 1.34 1.45
CA GLN A 198 -6.29 2.20 2.12
C GLN A 198 -7.26 2.82 1.11
N ASN A 199 -6.77 3.34 -0.02
CA ASN A 199 -7.62 3.88 -1.08
C ASN A 199 -8.57 2.82 -1.67
N ALA A 200 -8.08 1.60 -1.92
CA ALA A 200 -8.92 0.48 -2.35
C ALA A 200 -10.02 0.15 -1.33
N LEU A 201 -9.66 0.07 -0.05
CA LEU A 201 -10.57 -0.27 1.04
C LEU A 201 -11.62 0.82 1.25
N ILE A 202 -11.22 2.10 1.24
CA ILE A 202 -12.13 3.24 1.33
C ILE A 202 -13.15 3.21 0.18
N THR A 203 -12.68 2.99 -1.05
CA THR A 203 -13.54 2.87 -2.24
C THR A 203 -14.54 1.72 -2.07
N LEU A 204 -14.07 0.55 -1.68
CA LEU A 204 -14.92 -0.62 -1.45
C LEU A 204 -15.96 -0.38 -0.33
N MET A 205 -15.55 0.19 0.80
CA MET A 205 -16.43 0.51 1.92
C MET A 205 -17.55 1.47 1.51
N ALA A 206 -17.21 2.52 0.75
CA ALA A 206 -18.21 3.45 0.22
C ALA A 206 -19.20 2.75 -0.73
N HIS A 207 -18.72 1.87 -1.60
CA HIS A 207 -19.58 1.11 -2.51
C HIS A 207 -20.50 0.10 -1.82
N ILE A 208 -20.11 -0.42 -0.65
CA ILE A 208 -20.95 -1.27 0.20
C ILE A 208 -21.99 -0.44 1.00
N GLY A 209 -21.87 0.90 0.99
CA GLY A 209 -22.73 1.80 1.77
C GLY A 209 -22.32 1.92 3.23
N SER A 210 -21.06 1.59 3.56
CA SER A 210 -20.48 1.79 4.89
C SER A 210 -19.94 3.22 5.03
N PHE A 211 -19.86 3.72 6.27
CA PHE A 211 -18.98 4.86 6.55
C PHE A 211 -17.54 4.51 6.22
N VAL A 212 -16.76 5.52 5.81
CA VAL A 212 -15.35 5.38 5.45
C VAL A 212 -14.46 6.08 6.49
N PRO A 213 -13.24 5.59 6.72
CA PRO A 213 -12.29 6.19 7.66
C PRO A 213 -11.63 7.44 7.06
N ALA A 214 -12.38 8.52 6.92
CA ALA A 214 -11.90 9.84 6.46
C ALA A 214 -12.76 10.96 7.07
N ASP A 215 -12.19 12.16 7.26
CA ASP A 215 -12.94 13.34 7.73
C ASP A 215 -14.03 13.75 6.73
N ARG A 216 -13.72 13.65 5.44
CA ARG A 216 -14.64 13.78 4.30
C ARG A 216 -14.15 12.89 3.17
N ALA A 217 -15.07 12.29 2.41
CA ALA A 217 -14.74 11.53 1.21
C ALA A 217 -15.78 11.76 0.12
N GLU A 218 -15.30 12.06 -1.10
CA GLU A 218 -16.11 12.07 -2.32
C GLU A 218 -15.56 11.00 -3.25
N ILE A 219 -16.37 9.97 -3.52
CA ILE A 219 -15.91 8.76 -4.19
C ILE A 219 -16.81 8.54 -5.40
N GLY A 220 -16.20 8.63 -6.58
CA GLY A 220 -16.85 8.32 -7.85
C GLY A 220 -17.17 6.84 -7.97
N LEU A 221 -18.15 6.50 -8.82
CA LEU A 221 -18.50 5.09 -9.03
C LEU A 221 -17.40 4.36 -9.80
N VAL A 222 -16.83 3.35 -9.16
CA VAL A 222 -15.85 2.44 -9.76
C VAL A 222 -16.54 1.15 -10.20
N ASP A 223 -16.21 0.64 -11.39
CA ASP A 223 -16.78 -0.62 -11.90
C ASP A 223 -16.04 -1.86 -11.38
N ARG A 224 -14.71 -1.77 -11.24
CA ARG A 224 -13.81 -2.81 -10.75
C ARG A 224 -12.61 -2.21 -10.02
N ILE A 225 -12.18 -2.88 -8.95
CA ILE A 225 -10.92 -2.58 -8.26
C ILE A 225 -9.93 -3.70 -8.62
N PHE A 226 -8.86 -3.34 -9.30
CA PHE A 226 -7.76 -4.23 -9.65
C PHE A 226 -6.58 -3.99 -8.72
N THR A 227 -5.98 -5.06 -8.24
CA THR A 227 -4.83 -4.97 -7.34
C THR A 227 -3.74 -5.93 -7.78
N ARG A 228 -2.54 -5.38 -8.02
CA ARG A 228 -1.29 -6.12 -7.94
C ARG A 228 -0.54 -5.60 -6.72
N VAL A 229 -0.93 -6.06 -5.54
CA VAL A 229 -0.26 -5.73 -4.27
C VAL A 229 0.23 -7.05 -3.71
N GLY A 230 1.55 -7.24 -3.72
CA GLY A 230 2.19 -8.55 -3.50
C GLY A 230 1.53 -9.38 -2.41
N ALA A 231 1.06 -10.57 -2.78
CA ALA A 231 0.62 -11.60 -1.87
C ALA A 231 1.58 -12.79 -1.97
N ARG A 232 1.91 -13.35 -0.80
CA ARG A 232 2.81 -14.47 -0.50
C ARG A 232 3.17 -15.36 -1.69
N ASP A 233 4.47 -15.64 -1.83
CA ASP A 233 5.02 -16.63 -2.75
C ASP A 233 4.21 -17.94 -2.70
N GLU A 234 3.37 -18.17 -3.70
CA GLU A 234 2.76 -19.47 -3.93
C GLU A 234 3.80 -20.39 -4.58
N LEU A 235 4.83 -20.76 -3.82
CA LEU A 235 5.81 -21.80 -4.21
C LEU A 235 5.13 -23.15 -4.50
N ALA A 236 3.86 -23.31 -4.10
CA ALA A 236 3.09 -24.54 -4.27
C ALA A 236 2.65 -24.82 -5.72
N THR A 237 2.62 -23.83 -6.62
CA THR A 237 2.13 -24.01 -8.01
C THR A 237 3.22 -24.20 -9.06
N GLY A 238 4.50 -24.15 -8.67
CA GLY A 238 5.63 -24.35 -9.58
C GLY A 238 5.80 -23.25 -10.65
N GLN A 239 5.07 -22.15 -10.54
CA GLN A 239 5.19 -21.00 -11.45
C GLN A 239 6.24 -20.01 -10.92
N SER A 240 7.00 -19.39 -11.83
CA SER A 240 7.91 -18.29 -11.48
C SER A 240 7.11 -17.13 -10.90
N THR A 241 7.60 -16.51 -9.82
CA THR A 241 6.98 -15.33 -9.19
C THR A 241 6.76 -14.19 -10.19
N PHE A 242 7.70 -14.02 -11.14
CA PHE A 242 7.57 -13.06 -12.22
C PHE A 242 6.48 -13.45 -13.23
N MET A 243 6.30 -14.73 -13.53
CA MET A 243 5.21 -15.18 -14.42
C MET A 243 3.84 -14.92 -13.80
N VAL A 244 3.67 -15.18 -12.51
CA VAL A 244 2.43 -14.88 -11.76
C VAL A 244 2.15 -13.38 -11.81
N GLU A 245 3.18 -12.56 -11.60
CA GLU A 245 3.09 -11.10 -11.72
C GLU A 245 2.63 -10.66 -13.11
N MET A 246 3.17 -11.25 -14.17
CA MET A 246 2.79 -10.94 -15.56
C MET A 246 1.38 -11.41 -15.90
N ILE A 247 0.93 -12.55 -15.36
CA ILE A 247 -0.46 -13.03 -15.54
C ILE A 247 -1.43 -12.06 -14.86
N GLU A 248 -1.12 -11.62 -13.64
CA GLU A 248 -1.93 -10.63 -12.92
C GLU A 248 -1.97 -9.30 -13.67
N ALA A 249 -0.81 -8.79 -14.11
CA ALA A 249 -0.73 -7.58 -14.93
C ALA A 249 -1.55 -7.71 -16.22
N ALA A 250 -1.41 -8.82 -16.95
CA ALA A 250 -2.20 -9.09 -18.14
C ALA A 250 -3.71 -9.12 -17.85
N ASN A 251 -4.13 -9.71 -16.73
CA ASN A 251 -5.53 -9.72 -16.32
C ASN A 251 -6.06 -8.30 -16.06
N ILE A 252 -5.26 -7.44 -15.43
CA ILE A 252 -5.61 -6.03 -15.22
C ILE A 252 -5.75 -5.32 -16.57
N LEU A 253 -4.74 -5.39 -17.43
CA LEU A 253 -4.70 -4.66 -18.70
C LEU A 253 -5.83 -5.06 -19.65
N ASN A 254 -6.16 -6.35 -19.71
CA ASN A 254 -7.21 -6.85 -20.60
C ASN A 254 -8.64 -6.54 -20.11
N ASN A 255 -8.84 -6.20 -18.83
CA ASN A 255 -10.17 -6.03 -18.23
C ASN A 255 -10.41 -4.64 -17.62
N ALA A 256 -9.38 -3.79 -17.53
CA ALA A 256 -9.51 -2.42 -17.06
C ALA A 256 -10.38 -1.59 -18.01
N SER A 257 -11.24 -0.77 -17.42
CA SER A 257 -12.06 0.20 -18.13
C SER A 257 -11.75 1.62 -17.63
N PRO A 258 -12.21 2.68 -18.30
CA PRO A 258 -12.05 4.05 -17.81
C PRO A 258 -12.65 4.31 -16.41
N ARG A 259 -13.55 3.43 -15.95
CA ARG A 259 -14.17 3.51 -14.60
C ARG A 259 -13.48 2.63 -13.56
N SER A 260 -12.39 1.96 -13.91
CA SER A 260 -11.69 1.06 -13.00
C SER A 260 -10.72 1.81 -12.09
N LEU A 261 -10.51 1.27 -10.89
CA LEU A 261 -9.43 1.66 -9.98
C LEU A 261 -8.37 0.56 -10.01
N VAL A 262 -7.15 0.92 -10.39
CA VAL A 262 -6.02 0.00 -10.51
C VAL A 262 -4.95 0.39 -9.48
N ILE A 263 -4.48 -0.60 -8.74
CA ILE A 263 -3.40 -0.44 -7.77
C ILE A 263 -2.27 -1.39 -8.17
N LEU A 264 -1.11 -0.83 -8.44
CA LEU A 264 0.11 -1.57 -8.78
C LEU A 264 1.17 -1.31 -7.71
N ASP A 265 1.80 -2.37 -7.24
CA ASP A 265 2.91 -2.34 -6.28
C ASP A 265 4.08 -3.15 -6.85
N GLU A 266 5.19 -2.47 -7.14
CA GLU A 266 6.47 -3.04 -7.60
C GLU A 266 6.41 -3.94 -8.85
N ILE A 267 5.57 -3.62 -9.83
CA ILE A 267 5.61 -4.36 -11.10
C ILE A 267 6.98 -4.19 -11.79
N GLY A 268 7.50 -5.27 -12.38
CA GLY A 268 8.80 -5.37 -13.02
C GLY A 268 9.92 -5.89 -12.11
N ARG A 269 9.70 -6.08 -10.80
CA ARG A 269 10.79 -6.39 -9.85
C ARG A 269 11.41 -7.79 -10.03
N GLY A 270 10.65 -8.76 -10.53
CA GLY A 270 11.09 -10.16 -10.69
C GLY A 270 12.01 -10.45 -11.88
N THR A 271 12.47 -9.44 -12.61
CA THR A 271 13.31 -9.58 -13.83
C THR A 271 14.51 -8.62 -13.82
N SER A 272 15.25 -8.52 -14.92
CA SER A 272 16.35 -7.58 -15.08
C SER A 272 15.88 -6.14 -14.84
N THR A 273 16.73 -5.29 -14.28
CA THR A 273 16.35 -3.90 -13.92
C THR A 273 15.80 -3.12 -15.11
N TYR A 274 16.38 -3.31 -16.30
CA TYR A 274 15.96 -2.62 -17.52
C TYR A 274 14.68 -3.20 -18.11
N ASP A 275 14.52 -4.54 -18.13
CA ASP A 275 13.26 -5.14 -18.59
C ASP A 275 12.10 -4.79 -17.66
N GLY A 276 12.34 -4.82 -16.35
CA GLY A 276 11.36 -4.45 -15.34
C GLY A 276 10.93 -2.98 -15.46
N LEU A 277 11.90 -2.08 -15.65
CA LEU A 277 11.63 -0.66 -15.93
C LEU A 277 10.80 -0.49 -17.20
N ALA A 278 11.19 -1.15 -18.29
CA ALA A 278 10.50 -1.04 -19.58
C ALA A 278 9.05 -1.55 -19.53
N ILE A 279 8.83 -2.68 -18.86
CA ILE A 279 7.49 -3.24 -18.65
C ILE A 279 6.66 -2.29 -17.77
N ALA A 280 7.21 -1.85 -16.63
CA ALA A 280 6.53 -0.92 -15.73
C ALA A 280 6.11 0.38 -16.45
N TRP A 281 7.01 0.92 -17.28
CA TRP A 281 6.74 2.11 -18.09
C TRP A 281 5.60 1.88 -19.08
N ALA A 282 5.69 0.81 -19.89
CA ALA A 282 4.68 0.49 -20.90
C ALA A 282 3.30 0.21 -20.27
N VAL A 283 3.27 -0.44 -19.09
CA VAL A 283 2.05 -0.67 -18.32
C VAL A 283 1.42 0.65 -17.86
N ALA A 284 2.23 1.58 -17.36
CA ALA A 284 1.73 2.89 -16.94
C ALA A 284 1.12 3.66 -18.12
N GLU A 285 1.81 3.71 -19.26
CA GLU A 285 1.32 4.36 -20.48
C GLU A 285 0.02 3.74 -20.98
N TYR A 286 -0.08 2.40 -20.98
CA TYR A 286 -1.27 1.70 -21.44
C TYR A 286 -2.49 1.97 -20.55
N LEU A 287 -2.32 1.93 -19.23
CA LEU A 287 -3.40 2.25 -18.29
C LEU A 287 -3.82 3.72 -18.37
N HIS A 288 -2.86 4.61 -18.59
CA HIS A 288 -3.13 6.02 -18.85
C HIS A 288 -3.98 6.21 -20.12
N ALA A 289 -3.66 5.51 -21.20
CA ALA A 289 -4.44 5.55 -22.44
C ALA A 289 -5.88 5.01 -22.27
N ILE A 290 -6.12 4.07 -21.35
CA ILE A 290 -7.47 3.64 -20.96
C ILE A 290 -8.23 4.76 -20.22
N GLY A 291 -7.51 5.64 -19.51
CA GLY A 291 -8.10 6.71 -18.69
C GLY A 291 -8.71 6.20 -17.38
N CYS A 292 -8.22 5.06 -16.87
CA CYS A 292 -8.66 4.51 -15.58
C CYS A 292 -7.92 5.16 -14.40
N LYS A 293 -8.41 5.03 -13.16
CA LYS A 293 -7.71 5.57 -12.00
C LYS A 293 -6.57 4.63 -11.61
N VAL A 294 -5.35 5.14 -11.46
CA VAL A 294 -4.17 4.32 -11.15
C VAL A 294 -3.39 4.88 -9.97
N LEU A 295 -3.08 4.01 -9.01
CA LEU A 295 -2.06 4.23 -7.98
C LEU A 295 -0.92 3.25 -8.25
N PHE A 296 0.28 3.77 -8.51
CA PHE A 296 1.43 2.96 -8.89
C PHE A 296 2.59 3.18 -7.91
N ALA A 297 2.79 2.25 -7.00
CA ALA A 297 3.99 2.20 -6.17
C ALA A 297 5.14 1.49 -6.91
N THR A 298 6.31 2.11 -7.02
CA THR A 298 7.46 1.55 -7.76
C THR A 298 8.80 1.95 -7.15
N HIS A 299 9.90 1.32 -7.55
CA HIS A 299 11.27 1.73 -7.22
C HIS A 299 12.02 2.37 -8.39
N TYR A 300 11.39 2.40 -9.56
CA TYR A 300 12.01 2.89 -10.78
C TYR A 300 11.93 4.41 -10.89
N HIS A 301 12.93 5.12 -10.37
CA HIS A 301 12.97 6.59 -10.36
C HIS A 301 12.75 7.24 -11.74
N TYR A 302 13.11 6.54 -12.83
CA TYR A 302 12.85 7.00 -14.20
C TYR A 302 11.36 7.18 -14.51
N LEU A 303 10.45 6.42 -13.87
CA LEU A 303 9.00 6.60 -14.08
C LEU A 303 8.50 7.97 -13.62
N ASN A 304 9.26 8.72 -12.80
CA ASN A 304 8.92 10.10 -12.47
C ASN A 304 8.79 10.99 -13.72
N GLU A 305 9.51 10.69 -14.80
CA GLU A 305 9.41 11.44 -16.07
C GLU A 305 8.03 11.34 -16.73
N LEU A 306 7.23 10.32 -16.39
CA LEU A 306 5.86 10.20 -16.94
C LEU A 306 4.99 11.40 -16.57
N ALA A 307 5.19 12.00 -15.40
CA ALA A 307 4.46 13.21 -14.98
C ALA A 307 4.76 14.44 -15.85
N ASN A 308 5.93 14.47 -16.51
CA ASN A 308 6.28 15.54 -17.44
C ASN A 308 5.73 15.30 -18.86
N ARG A 309 5.37 14.05 -19.17
CA ARG A 309 5.00 13.62 -20.53
C ARG A 309 3.51 13.37 -20.72
N LEU A 310 2.83 12.94 -19.66
CA LEU A 310 1.44 12.51 -19.70
C LEU A 310 0.61 13.44 -18.85
N GLU A 311 -0.40 14.07 -19.46
CA GLU A 311 -1.35 14.89 -18.75
C GLU A 311 -2.07 14.06 -17.68
N GLY A 312 -2.30 14.63 -16.51
CA GLY A 312 -2.92 13.90 -15.41
C GLY A 312 -1.95 13.05 -14.60
N VAL A 313 -0.77 12.70 -15.09
CA VAL A 313 0.20 11.95 -14.25
C VAL A 313 0.92 12.90 -13.30
N ALA A 314 1.02 12.53 -12.03
CA ALA A 314 1.72 13.30 -11.02
C ALA A 314 2.49 12.41 -10.05
N ASN A 315 3.63 12.90 -9.59
CA ASN A 315 4.50 12.15 -8.70
C ASN A 315 4.24 12.51 -7.25
N PHE A 316 4.28 11.50 -6.38
CA PHE A 316 4.18 11.65 -4.95
C PHE A 316 5.28 10.83 -4.27
N ARG A 317 5.65 11.23 -3.06
CA ARG A 317 6.66 10.55 -2.26
C ARG A 317 6.26 10.53 -0.80
N VAL A 318 6.72 9.53 -0.08
CA VAL A 318 6.61 9.54 1.38
C VAL A 318 7.75 10.38 1.93
N ALA A 319 7.41 11.32 2.81
CA ALA A 319 8.33 12.26 3.40
C ALA A 319 9.27 11.56 4.38
N VAL A 320 10.54 11.88 4.23
CA VAL A 320 11.65 11.33 5.02
C VAL A 320 12.39 12.51 5.65
N LYS A 321 12.67 12.42 6.95
CA LYS A 321 13.50 13.38 7.67
C LYS A 321 14.81 12.73 8.08
N GLU A 322 15.92 13.28 7.59
CA GLU A 322 17.27 12.87 7.97
C GLU A 322 17.68 13.61 9.26
N GLN A 323 18.16 12.88 10.27
CA GLN A 323 18.68 13.43 11.51
C GLN A 323 19.99 12.72 11.87
N GLY A 324 21.11 13.31 11.44
CA GLY A 324 22.43 12.66 11.52
C GLY A 324 22.44 11.37 10.69
N ASP A 325 22.85 10.25 11.29
CA ASP A 325 22.85 8.92 10.66
C ASP A 325 21.49 8.19 10.72
N ARG A 326 20.44 8.84 11.24
CA ARG A 326 19.12 8.24 11.40
C ARG A 326 18.12 8.80 10.40
N ILE A 327 17.28 7.91 9.87
CA ILE A 327 16.15 8.26 9.03
C ILE A 327 14.86 8.14 9.84
N ILE A 328 14.07 9.21 9.82
CA ILE A 328 12.73 9.25 10.42
C ILE A 328 11.71 9.29 9.27
N TRP A 329 10.91 8.24 9.15
CA TRP A 329 9.77 8.19 8.22
C TRP A 329 8.65 9.06 8.78
N LEU A 330 8.27 10.12 8.08
CA LEU A 330 7.25 11.04 8.57
C LEU A 330 5.82 10.53 8.28
N HIS A 331 5.70 9.46 7.48
CA HIS A 331 4.42 8.91 7.03
C HIS A 331 3.50 10.00 6.44
N LYS A 332 4.08 11.01 5.77
CA LYS A 332 3.33 12.04 5.06
C LYS A 332 3.57 11.87 3.58
N VAL A 333 2.52 11.77 2.79
CA VAL A 333 2.64 11.77 1.33
C VAL A 333 2.75 13.22 0.86
N LEU A 334 3.80 13.54 0.12
CA LEU A 334 4.07 14.87 -0.42
C LEU A 334 4.14 14.81 -1.94
N PRO A 335 3.78 15.90 -2.65
CA PRO A 335 3.99 15.97 -4.09
C PRO A 335 5.48 15.93 -4.45
N GLY A 336 5.77 15.44 -5.66
CA GLY A 336 7.10 15.31 -6.23
C GLY A 336 7.66 13.88 -6.17
N GLY A 337 8.59 13.61 -7.09
CA GLY A 337 9.38 12.38 -7.09
C GLY A 337 10.54 12.43 -6.10
N THR A 338 11.23 11.30 -5.95
CA THR A 338 12.54 11.22 -5.29
C THR A 338 13.51 10.52 -6.23
N ASP A 339 14.75 11.01 -6.26
CA ASP A 339 15.91 10.41 -6.93
C ASP A 339 16.83 9.69 -5.94
N ARG A 340 16.60 9.86 -4.64
CA ARG A 340 17.40 9.24 -3.58
C ARG A 340 16.86 7.86 -3.21
N SER A 341 17.77 6.90 -3.12
CA SER A 341 17.51 5.61 -2.51
C SER A 341 18.10 5.57 -1.09
N TYR A 342 17.33 5.06 -0.14
CA TYR A 342 17.71 5.00 1.28
C TYR A 342 18.17 3.59 1.71
N GLY A 343 18.50 2.72 0.75
CA GLY A 343 18.76 1.30 1.01
C GLY A 343 19.94 1.06 1.95
N ILE A 344 21.04 1.77 1.77
CA ILE A 344 22.24 1.65 2.61
C ILE A 344 21.96 2.18 4.03
N GLN A 345 21.23 3.28 4.14
CA GLN A 345 20.86 3.87 5.42
C GLN A 345 19.89 2.96 6.20
N VAL A 346 18.96 2.30 5.50
CA VAL A 346 18.09 1.27 6.11
C VAL A 346 18.93 0.07 6.58
N ALA A 347 19.91 -0.38 5.80
CA ALA A 347 20.82 -1.45 6.21
C ALA A 347 21.61 -1.06 7.49
N ARG A 348 22.07 0.19 7.58
CA ARG A 348 22.72 0.74 8.77
C ARG A 348 21.80 0.71 9.99
N MET A 349 20.53 1.11 9.82
CA MET A 349 19.52 1.05 10.87
C MET A 349 19.17 -0.39 11.30
N ALA A 350 19.24 -1.35 10.36
CA ALA A 350 19.02 -2.76 10.64
C ALA A 350 20.20 -3.43 11.39
N GLY A 351 21.30 -2.70 11.63
CA GLY A 351 22.47 -3.21 12.35
C GLY A 351 23.44 -4.00 11.46
N VAL A 352 23.41 -3.80 10.14
CA VAL A 352 24.41 -4.38 9.24
C VAL A 352 25.80 -3.85 9.63
N PRO A 353 26.85 -4.71 9.68
CA PRO A 353 28.18 -4.30 10.16
C PRO A 353 28.75 -3.08 9.41
N PRO A 354 29.43 -2.14 10.11
CA PRO A 354 29.97 -0.92 9.50
C PRO A 354 30.86 -1.18 8.28
N GLU A 355 31.71 -2.21 8.32
CA GLU A 355 32.59 -2.58 7.21
C GLU A 355 31.81 -2.95 5.93
N VAL A 356 30.64 -3.59 6.07
CA VAL A 356 29.75 -3.93 4.96
C VAL A 356 29.06 -2.68 4.42
N ILE A 357 28.63 -1.77 5.29
CA ILE A 357 28.04 -0.48 4.91
C ILE A 357 29.05 0.36 4.14
N GLU A 358 30.27 0.49 4.65
CA GLU A 358 31.35 1.23 3.98
C GLU A 358 31.65 0.64 2.61
N ARG A 359 31.74 -0.69 2.50
CA ARG A 359 31.95 -1.35 1.21
C ARG A 359 30.78 -1.13 0.24
N ALA A 360 29.54 -1.20 0.72
CA ALA A 360 28.36 -0.94 -0.09
C ALA A 360 28.32 0.51 -0.61
N GLU A 361 28.70 1.49 0.23
CA GLU A 361 28.82 2.89 -0.19
C GLU A 361 29.90 3.11 -1.24
N GLN A 362 31.06 2.44 -1.12
CA GLN A 362 32.11 2.50 -2.12
C GLN A 362 31.62 1.96 -3.48
N ILE A 363 30.97 0.79 -3.47
CA ILE A 363 30.41 0.17 -4.67
C ILE A 363 29.33 1.06 -5.31
N LEU A 364 28.45 1.66 -4.50
CA LEU A 364 27.42 2.57 -5.00
C LEU A 364 28.04 3.78 -5.72
N ARG A 365 29.06 4.40 -5.12
CA ARG A 365 29.80 5.52 -5.74
C ARG A 365 30.48 5.11 -7.05
N GLU A 366 30.98 3.88 -7.15
CA GLU A 366 31.55 3.35 -8.41
C GLU A 366 30.49 3.22 -9.51
N PHE A 367 29.29 2.71 -9.17
CA PHE A 367 28.17 2.62 -10.11
C PHE A 367 27.65 4.00 -10.53
N GLU A 368 27.50 4.94 -9.60
CA GLU A 368 27.08 6.32 -9.91
C GLU A 368 28.09 7.01 -10.83
N ARG A 369 29.40 6.87 -10.57
CA ARG A 369 30.45 7.42 -11.46
C ARG A 369 30.39 6.85 -12.87
N ARG A 370 30.05 5.57 -13.03
CA ARG A 370 29.85 4.94 -14.35
C ARG A 370 28.53 5.34 -15.01
N GLY A 371 27.48 5.58 -14.24
CA GLY A 371 26.16 6.00 -14.74
C GLY A 371 26.07 7.47 -15.15
N VAL A 372 26.84 8.37 -14.51
CA VAL A 372 26.82 9.82 -14.80
C VAL A 372 27.44 10.17 -16.16
N GLN A 373 28.27 9.30 -16.76
CA GLN A 373 28.79 9.53 -18.12
C GLN A 373 27.77 9.32 -19.25
N ALA A 374 26.57 8.80 -18.96
CA ALA A 374 25.54 8.53 -19.97
C ALA A 374 24.45 9.63 -20.10
N SER A 375 24.47 10.68 -19.27
CA SER A 375 23.26 11.52 -19.05
C SER A 375 23.42 13.03 -19.25
N LEU A 376 24.37 13.52 -20.05
CA LEU A 376 24.51 14.96 -20.32
C LEU A 376 24.47 15.30 -21.82
N ALA A 377 23.28 15.27 -22.42
CA ALA A 377 22.87 16.20 -23.49
C ALA A 377 21.35 16.08 -23.76
N PRO A 378 20.57 17.19 -23.74
CA PRO A 378 19.18 17.19 -24.19
C PRO A 378 19.12 17.31 -25.73
N PRO A 379 18.26 16.57 -26.44
CA PRO A 379 18.00 16.80 -27.85
C PRO A 379 17.02 17.97 -28.01
N THR A 380 17.45 19.03 -28.68
CA THR A 380 16.60 20.12 -29.16
C THR A 380 15.74 19.69 -30.34
N GLU A 381 14.49 20.13 -30.33
CA GLU A 381 13.49 19.90 -31.39
C GLU A 381 13.76 20.75 -32.64
N GLU A 382 13.69 20.14 -33.84
CA GLU A 382 13.17 20.77 -35.07
C GLU A 382 12.96 19.70 -36.18
N SER A 383 11.69 19.29 -36.39
CA SER A 383 11.00 18.87 -37.65
C SER A 383 11.56 17.73 -38.56
N PRO A 384 10.78 17.20 -39.54
CA PRO A 384 9.42 16.65 -39.51
C PRO A 384 9.37 15.17 -40.04
N ALA A 385 8.15 14.65 -40.19
CA ALA A 385 7.76 13.26 -40.36
C ALA A 385 8.39 12.39 -41.49
N ILE A 386 8.25 11.07 -41.27
CA ILE A 386 8.33 9.90 -42.18
C ILE A 386 9.70 9.20 -42.31
N ARG A 387 9.90 8.16 -41.47
CA ARG A 387 10.22 6.78 -41.91
C ARG A 387 10.28 5.82 -40.71
N THR A 388 9.24 5.00 -40.59
CA THR A 388 9.21 3.76 -39.82
C THR A 388 10.41 2.86 -40.15
N LYS A 389 10.99 2.22 -39.12
CA LYS A 389 12.17 1.32 -39.13
C LYS A 389 13.54 1.99 -39.29
N LYS A 390 14.13 2.48 -38.18
CA LYS A 390 15.59 2.39 -37.88
C LYS A 390 16.08 3.07 -36.58
N LEU A 391 15.24 3.31 -35.57
CA LEU A 391 15.67 4.01 -34.34
C LEU A 391 16.07 3.11 -33.16
N GLN A 392 16.21 1.79 -33.38
CA GLN A 392 16.50 0.82 -32.31
C GLN A 392 17.90 0.17 -32.42
N LEU A 393 18.82 0.73 -33.21
CA LEU A 393 20.13 0.13 -33.50
C LEU A 393 21.35 0.95 -33.05
N THR A 394 21.19 2.15 -32.49
CA THR A 394 22.34 3.05 -32.24
C THR A 394 22.82 3.09 -30.78
N LEU A 395 22.36 2.19 -29.91
CA LEU A 395 22.77 2.15 -28.49
C LEU A 395 23.49 0.85 -28.07
N PHE A 396 23.73 -0.09 -28.99
CA PHE A 396 24.25 -1.43 -28.71
C PHE A 396 25.62 -1.75 -29.29
N GLU A 397 26.35 -0.75 -29.78
CA GLU A 397 27.77 -0.90 -30.09
C GLU A 397 28.55 0.01 -29.15
N ALA A 398 29.08 -0.55 -28.06
CA ALA A 398 30.40 -0.09 -27.67
C ALA A 398 31.28 -0.44 -28.88
N GLU A 399 31.82 0.55 -29.60
CA GLU A 399 32.81 0.27 -30.66
C GLU A 399 33.87 -0.65 -30.04
N GLU A 400 33.93 -1.90 -30.51
CA GLU A 400 34.92 -2.87 -30.03
C GLU A 400 36.30 -2.21 -30.25
N HIS A 401 37.11 -2.16 -29.20
CA HIS A 401 38.41 -1.49 -29.28
C HIS A 401 39.24 -2.14 -30.41
N PRO A 402 39.81 -1.38 -31.38
CA PRO A 402 40.44 -1.94 -32.58
C PRO A 402 41.50 -3.02 -32.34
N LEU A 403 42.14 -2.99 -31.17
CA LEU A 403 43.06 -4.04 -30.70
C LEU A 403 42.44 -5.45 -30.65
N LEU A 404 41.15 -5.58 -30.30
CA LEU A 404 40.47 -6.88 -30.23
C LEU A 404 40.30 -7.52 -31.61
N GLU A 405 40.02 -6.70 -32.63
CA GLU A 405 39.98 -7.13 -34.02
C GLU A 405 41.37 -7.59 -34.49
N GLU A 406 42.41 -6.79 -34.21
CA GLU A 406 43.79 -7.13 -34.56
C GLU A 406 44.30 -8.40 -33.86
N LEU A 407 43.87 -8.65 -32.61
CA LEU A 407 44.18 -9.87 -31.86
C LEU A 407 43.50 -11.10 -32.47
N ARG A 408 42.23 -11.00 -32.87
CA ARG A 408 41.48 -12.11 -33.48
C ARG A 408 42.07 -12.53 -34.84
N GLN A 409 42.65 -11.58 -35.58
CA GLN A 409 43.26 -11.83 -36.88
C GLN A 409 44.72 -12.29 -36.80
N LEU A 410 45.32 -12.27 -35.60
CA LEU A 410 46.71 -12.68 -35.41
C LEU A 410 46.80 -14.20 -35.32
N ASP A 411 47.67 -14.82 -36.12
CA ASP A 411 48.01 -16.24 -35.98
C ASP A 411 49.40 -16.39 -35.33
N PRO A 412 49.48 -16.77 -34.05
CA PRO A 412 50.75 -16.92 -33.34
C PRO A 412 51.67 -18.00 -33.92
N ALA A 413 51.14 -18.97 -34.65
CA ALA A 413 51.92 -20.07 -35.21
C ALA A 413 52.75 -19.66 -36.44
N THR A 414 52.44 -18.51 -37.04
CA THR A 414 53.10 -18.02 -38.26
C THR A 414 54.06 -16.86 -38.02
N LEU A 415 54.05 -16.29 -36.82
CA LEU A 415 54.89 -15.15 -36.45
C LEU A 415 56.28 -15.60 -35.97
N THR A 416 57.32 -14.94 -36.46
CA THR A 416 58.65 -15.08 -35.86
C THR A 416 58.69 -14.37 -34.50
N PRO A 417 59.54 -14.81 -33.56
CA PRO A 417 59.64 -14.20 -32.23
C PRO A 417 59.92 -12.69 -32.26
N VAL A 418 60.63 -12.20 -33.29
CA VAL A 418 60.93 -10.77 -33.46
C VAL A 418 59.69 -10.00 -33.91
N GLU A 419 58.91 -10.53 -34.84
CA GLU A 419 57.68 -9.89 -35.32
C GLU A 419 56.61 -9.81 -34.22
N ALA A 420 56.51 -10.85 -33.38
CA ALA A 420 55.62 -10.85 -32.23
C ALA A 420 55.98 -9.74 -31.23
N LEU A 421 57.28 -9.57 -30.93
CA LEU A 421 57.76 -8.49 -30.05
C LEU A 421 57.53 -7.10 -30.65
N MET A 422 57.71 -6.94 -31.97
CA MET A 422 57.44 -5.67 -32.66
C MET A 422 55.95 -5.31 -32.64
N LYS A 423 55.04 -6.27 -32.88
CA LYS A 423 53.58 -6.10 -32.75
C LYS A 423 53.18 -5.67 -31.34
N LEU A 424 53.76 -6.29 -30.32
CA LEU A 424 53.48 -5.94 -28.92
C LEU A 424 53.98 -4.53 -28.55
N ASP A 425 55.16 -4.11 -29.04
CA ASP A 425 55.65 -2.73 -28.84
C ASP A 425 54.76 -1.71 -29.56
N GLU A 426 54.28 -2.03 -30.77
CA GLU A 426 53.34 -1.19 -31.51
C GLU A 426 52.03 -0.99 -30.73
N TRP A 427 51.41 -2.07 -30.26
CA TRP A 427 50.18 -2.01 -29.46
C TRP A 427 50.38 -1.23 -28.16
N LYS A 428 51.52 -1.41 -27.49
CA LYS A 428 51.87 -0.65 -26.29
C LYS A 428 52.08 0.84 -26.57
N ARG A 429 52.63 1.23 -27.73
CA ARG A 429 52.74 2.64 -28.11
C ARG A 429 51.40 3.26 -28.48
N ARG A 430 50.55 2.53 -29.19
CA ARG A 430 49.24 3.03 -29.67
C ARG A 430 48.22 3.14 -28.54
N TRP A 431 48.23 2.22 -27.58
CA TRP A 431 47.18 2.12 -26.55
C TRP A 431 47.68 1.99 -25.11
N GLY A 432 48.98 1.83 -24.88
CA GLY A 432 49.55 1.59 -23.55
C GLY A 432 49.75 2.84 -22.68
N LYS A 433 49.40 4.04 -23.14
CA LYS A 433 49.36 5.23 -22.28
C LYS A 433 47.98 5.34 -21.63
N GLY A 434 47.86 4.86 -20.40
CA GLY A 434 46.67 5.10 -19.58
C GLY A 434 46.43 6.61 -19.42
N LYS A 435 45.16 7.02 -19.56
CA LYS A 435 44.68 8.34 -19.14
C LYS A 435 45.05 8.54 -17.66
N ALA A 436 45.81 9.60 -17.37
CA ALA A 436 45.84 10.22 -16.05
C ALA A 436 44.52 10.93 -15.77
#